data_AF-A0A843XWC8-F1
#
_entry.id   AF-A0A843XWC8-F1
#
_cell.length_a   1.000
_cell.length_b   1.000
_cell.length_c   1.000
_cell.angle_alpha   90.00
_cell.angle_beta   90.00
_cell.angle_gamma   90.00
#
_symmetry.space_group_name_H-M   'P 1'
#
loop_
_entity.id
_entity.type
_entity.pdbx_description
1 polymer ?
#
loop_
_entity_poly.entity_id
_entity_poly.type
_entity_poly.pdbx_seq_one_letter_code
_entity_poly.pdbx_strand_id
1 'polypeptide(L)'
;EMSDKGIELDVLTYTAIIDGFGRAGRTEDAVRVLDEMKKFRLQPSIYVYRALIDNLKKSGKLDLANRLLEEMKSVASKLLGPRDIEEIKRRKH
;
A
#
# COMPACT_ATOMS: atom_id res chain seq x y z
N GLU A 1 -30.67 3.08 6.30
CA GLU A 1 -29.83 4.28 6.12
C GLU A 1 -28.53 4.10 6.89
N MET A 2 -27.41 3.99 6.19
CA MET A 2 -26.07 4.05 6.78
C MET A 2 -25.61 5.49 6.64
N SER A 3 -25.80 6.23 7.71
CA SER A 3 -25.49 7.65 7.83
C SER A 3 -24.03 7.93 7.49
N ASP A 4 -23.81 9.10 6.88
CA ASP A 4 -22.57 9.88 6.74
C ASP A 4 -21.82 10.10 8.07
N LYS A 5 -21.46 9.01 8.75
CA LYS A 5 -20.49 9.02 9.84
C LYS A 5 -19.23 8.45 9.24
N GLY A 6 -18.43 9.34 8.65
CA GLY A 6 -17.03 9.08 8.41
C GLY A 6 -16.41 8.68 9.74
N ILE A 7 -16.37 7.37 10.00
CA ILE A 7 -15.47 6.81 10.99
C ILE A 7 -14.11 7.27 10.48
N GLU A 8 -13.45 8.13 11.25
CA GLU A 8 -12.07 8.51 10.99
C GLU A 8 -11.25 7.24 11.25
N LEU A 9 -11.27 6.35 10.25
CA LEU A 9 -10.60 5.08 10.30
C LEU A 9 -9.11 5.42 10.42
N ASP A 10 -8.52 5.03 11.54
CA ASP A 10 -7.10 5.25 11.77
C ASP A 10 -6.29 4.33 10.85
N VAL A 11 -4.97 4.58 10.81
CA VAL A 11 -4.01 3.77 10.04
C VAL A 11 -4.14 2.28 10.38
N LEU A 12 -4.42 1.93 11.64
CA LEU A 12 -4.54 0.55 12.10
C LEU A 12 -5.78 -0.13 11.52
N THR A 13 -6.90 0.58 11.47
CA THR A 13 -8.18 0.06 10.98
C THR A 13 -8.11 -0.16 9.47
N TYR A 14 -7.59 0.80 8.72
CA TYR A 14 -7.32 0.62 7.28
C TYR A 14 -6.38 -0.55 7.03
N THR A 15 -5.31 -0.67 7.82
CA THR A 15 -4.35 -1.79 7.71
C THR A 15 -5.04 -3.14 7.93
N ALA A 16 -5.87 -3.26 8.97
CA ALA A 16 -6.60 -4.48 9.28
C ALA A 16 -7.60 -4.87 8.17
N ILE A 17 -8.31 -3.89 7.61
CA ILE A 17 -9.26 -4.11 6.50
C ILE A 17 -8.51 -4.59 5.25
N ILE A 18 -7.42 -3.92 4.88
CA ILE A 18 -6.61 -4.27 3.69
C ILE A 18 -6.04 -5.69 3.84
N ASP A 19 -5.50 -6.00 5.01
CA ASP A 19 -4.94 -7.31 5.33
C ASP A 19 -6.02 -8.42 5.32
N GLY A 20 -7.20 -8.13 5.87
CA GLY A 20 -8.37 -9.01 5.77
C GLY A 20 -8.80 -9.30 4.33
N PHE A 21 -8.93 -8.27 3.50
CA PHE A 21 -9.25 -8.44 2.07
C PHE A 21 -8.14 -9.18 1.31
N GLY A 22 -6.88 -8.88 1.62
CA GLY A 22 -5.72 -9.56 1.05
C GLY A 22 -5.74 -11.07 1.32
N ARG A 23 -5.97 -11.48 2.57
CA ARG A 23 -6.12 -12.89 2.95
C ARG A 23 -7.31 -13.58 2.28
N ALA A 24 -8.40 -12.85 2.07
CA ALA A 24 -9.60 -13.37 1.41
C ALA A 24 -9.46 -13.45 -0.12
N GLY A 25 -8.31 -13.10 -0.71
CA GLY A 25 -8.11 -13.03 -2.16
C GLY A 25 -8.84 -11.87 -2.84
N ARG A 26 -9.53 -11.03 -2.06
CA ARG A 26 -10.28 -9.84 -2.51
C ARG A 26 -9.34 -8.66 -2.74
N THR A 27 -8.34 -8.88 -3.59
CA THR A 27 -7.25 -7.95 -3.85
C THR A 27 -7.70 -6.61 -4.44
N GLU A 28 -8.79 -6.59 -5.21
CA GLU A 28 -9.35 -5.34 -5.75
C GLU A 28 -9.97 -4.46 -4.66
N ASP A 29 -10.69 -5.06 -3.72
CA ASP A 29 -11.25 -4.33 -2.58
C ASP A 29 -10.14 -3.79 -1.68
N ALA A 30 -9.10 -4.60 -1.45
CA ALA A 30 -7.92 -4.19 -0.70
C ALA A 30 -7.21 -2.97 -1.34
N VAL A 31 -7.15 -2.90 -2.67
CA VAL A 31 -6.60 -1.73 -3.40
C VAL A 31 -7.51 -0.51 -3.29
N ARG A 32 -8.84 -0.67 -3.36
CA ARG A 32 -9.78 0.45 -3.18
C ARG A 32 -9.65 1.09 -1.80
N VAL A 33 -9.52 0.26 -0.76
CA VAL A 33 -9.32 0.71 0.63
C VAL A 33 -7.98 1.42 0.79
N LEU A 34 -6.93 0.93 0.12
CA LEU A 34 -5.63 1.62 0.08
C LEU A 34 -5.76 3.04 -0.54
N ASP A 35 -6.51 3.18 -1.63
CA ASP A 35 -6.71 4.47 -2.28
C ASP A 35 -7.57 5.41 -1.43
N GLU A 36 -8.55 4.88 -0.69
CA GLU A 36 -9.33 5.63 0.29
C GLU A 36 -8.45 6.16 1.43
N MET A 37 -7.61 5.31 2.02
CA MET A 37 -6.64 5.70 3.04
C MET A 37 -5.76 6.87 2.58
N LYS A 38 -5.28 6.84 1.32
CA LYS A 38 -4.49 7.93 0.73
C LYS A 38 -5.31 9.21 0.53
N LYS A 39 -6.59 9.13 0.17
CA LYS A 39 -7.49 10.30 0.04
C LYS A 39 -7.64 11.03 1.37
N PHE A 40 -7.65 10.30 2.48
CA PHE A 40 -7.65 10.86 3.84
C PHE A 40 -6.25 11.31 4.32
N ARG A 41 -5.25 11.38 3.43
CA ARG A 41 -3.84 11.75 3.73
C ARG A 41 -3.16 10.86 4.77
N LEU A 42 -3.70 9.67 5.02
CA LEU A 42 -3.05 8.68 5.87
C LEU A 42 -2.00 7.95 5.03
N GLN A 43 -0.75 7.90 5.52
CA GLN A 43 0.31 7.17 4.82
C GLN A 43 0.20 5.67 5.08
N PRO A 44 0.02 4.83 4.04
CA PRO A 44 0.10 3.39 4.19
C PRO A 44 1.53 2.99 4.56
N SER A 45 1.67 2.08 5.52
CA SER A 45 2.98 1.58 5.93
C SER A 45 3.58 0.64 4.88
N ILE A 46 4.90 0.43 4.92
CA ILE A 46 5.60 -0.54 4.06
C ILE A 46 4.99 -1.95 4.20
N TYR A 47 4.50 -2.29 5.40
CA TYR A 47 3.84 -3.57 5.66
C TYR A 47 2.57 -3.75 4.80
N VAL A 48 1.73 -2.71 4.71
CA VAL A 48 0.51 -2.71 3.89
C VAL A 48 0.85 -2.93 2.41
N TYR A 49 1.82 -2.19 1.88
CA TYR A 49 2.27 -2.36 0.50
C TYR A 49 2.79 -3.77 0.22
N ARG A 50 3.63 -4.31 1.11
CA ARG A 50 4.21 -5.64 0.95
C ARG A 50 3.13 -6.73 0.92
N ALA A 51 2.17 -6.68 1.84
CA ALA A 51 1.06 -7.64 1.88
C ALA A 51 0.23 -7.60 0.58
N LEU A 52 -0.09 -6.41 0.07
CA LEU A 52 -0.82 -6.24 -1.18
C LEU A 52 -0.05 -6.75 -2.39
N ILE A 53 1.23 -6.40 -2.51
CA ILE A 53 2.09 -6.84 -3.62
C ILE A 53 2.19 -8.37 -3.65
N ASP A 54 2.40 -9.00 -2.50
CA ASP A 54 2.50 -10.45 -2.40
C ASP A 54 1.18 -11.14 -2.79
N ASN A 55 0.05 -10.62 -2.34
CA ASN A 55 -1.27 -11.15 -2.70
C ASN A 55 -1.62 -10.94 -4.19
N LEU A 56 -1.27 -9.78 -4.76
CA LEU A 56 -1.47 -9.49 -6.18
C LEU A 56 -0.61 -10.39 -7.07
N LYS A 57 0.64 -10.65 -6.68
CA LYS A 57 1.52 -11.62 -7.36
C LYS A 57 0.93 -13.03 -7.36
N LYS A 58 0.47 -13.50 -6.19
CA LYS A 58 -0.19 -14.81 -6.05
C LYS A 58 -1.48 -14.91 -6.88
N SER A 59 -2.17 -13.78 -7.06
CA SER A 59 -3.40 -13.69 -7.87
C SER A 59 -3.15 -13.45 -9.36
N GLY A 60 -1.88 -13.45 -9.82
CA GLY A 60 -1.52 -13.19 -11.23
C GLY A 60 -1.67 -11.73 -11.68
N LYS A 61 -2.03 -10.80 -10.79
CA LYS A 61 -2.25 -9.38 -11.08
C LYS A 61 -0.93 -8.60 -11.05
N LEU A 62 0.01 -9.00 -11.90
CA LEU A 62 1.39 -8.50 -11.89
C LEU A 62 1.49 -7.00 -12.20
N ASP A 63 0.65 -6.47 -13.08
CA ASP A 63 0.66 -5.03 -13.42
C ASP A 63 0.33 -4.15 -12.21
N LEU A 64 -0.70 -4.54 -11.45
CA LEU A 64 -1.07 -3.86 -10.20
C LEU A 64 0.03 -4.01 -9.14
N ALA A 65 0.63 -5.20 -9.01
CA ALA A 65 1.73 -5.43 -8.09
C ALA A 65 2.94 -4.53 -8.40
N ASN A 66 3.29 -4.38 -9.68
CA ASN A 66 4.38 -3.51 -10.12
C ASN A 66 4.07 -2.04 -9.87
N ARG A 67 2.84 -1.59 -10.13
CA ARG A 67 2.41 -0.22 -9.82
C ARG A 67 2.54 0.11 -8.33
N LEU A 68 2.06 -0.78 -7.46
CA LEU A 68 2.18 -0.59 -6.01
C LEU A 68 3.64 -0.63 -5.53
N LEU A 69 4.49 -1.43 -6.17
CA LEU A 69 5.92 -1.46 -5.86
C LEU A 69 6.61 -0.13 -6.22
N GLU A 70 6.32 0.43 -7.38
CA GLU A 70 6.86 1.74 -7.78
C GLU A 70 6.33 2.88 -6.90
N GLU A 71 5.06 2.82 -6.50
CA GLU A 71 4.50 3.76 -5.53
C GLU A 71 5.20 3.67 -4.18
N MET A 72 5.39 2.46 -3.64
CA MET A 72 6.12 2.23 -2.39
C MET A 72 7.54 2.79 -2.45
N LYS A 73 8.26 2.57 -3.57
CA LYS A 73 9.60 3.15 -3.77
C LYS A 73 9.57 4.67 -3.84
N SER A 74 8.58 5.26 -4.52
CA SER A 74 8.43 6.71 -4.59
C SER A 74 8.19 7.30 -3.20
N VAL A 75 7.32 6.69 -2.40
CA VAL A 75 7.06 7.10 -1.01
C VAL A 75 8.32 6.93 -0.14
N ALA A 76 9.01 5.79 -0.25
CA ALA A 76 10.26 5.54 0.46
C ALA A 76 11.34 6.56 0.06
N SER A 77 11.46 6.91 -1.22
CA SER A 77 12.41 7.93 -1.70
C SER A 77 12.07 9.35 -1.25
N LYS A 78 10.82 9.63 -0.85
CA LYS A 78 10.45 10.92 -0.25
C LYS A 78 10.77 10.97 1.25
N LEU A 79 10.90 9.81 1.89
CA LEU A 79 11.28 9.65 3.31
C LEU A 79 12.79 9.53 3.49
N LEU A 80 13.46 8.91 2.52
CA LEU A 80 14.90 8.72 2.45
C LEU A 80 15.54 9.96 1.80
N GLY A 81 16.58 10.51 2.41
CA GLY A 81 17.28 11.65 1.84
C GLY A 81 17.93 11.28 0.51
N PRO A 82 18.31 12.25 -0.35
CA PRO A 82 18.95 11.98 -1.63
C PRO A 82 20.16 11.04 -1.53
N ARG A 83 20.89 11.06 -0.40
CA ARG A 83 22.02 10.17 -0.12
C ARG A 83 21.63 8.69 0.02
N ASP A 84 20.50 8.41 0.66
CA ASP A 84 20.04 7.05 0.92
C ASP A 84 19.56 6.36 -0.38
N ILE A 85 18.94 7.12 -1.28
CA ILE A 85 18.51 6.65 -2.61
C ILE A 85 19.74 6.29 -3.47
N GLU A 86 20.77 7.12 -3.41
CA GLU A 86 22.00 6.95 -4.18
C GLU A 86 22.77 5.71 -3.74
N GLU A 87 22.81 5.44 -2.42
CA GLU A 87 23.44 4.22 -1.90
C GLU A 87 22.67 2.94 -2.27
N ILE A 88 21.33 2.96 -2.25
CA ILE A 88 20.52 1.82 -2.69
C ILE A 88 20.71 1.53 -4.18
N LYS A 89 20.81 2.57 -5.03
CA LYS A 89 21.13 2.41 -6.45
C LYS A 89 22.52 1.82 -6.65
N ARG A 90 23.50 2.24 -5.84
CA ARG A 90 24.90 1.77 -5.92
C ARG A 90 25.06 0.29 -5.54
N ARG A 91 24.23 -0.23 -4.62
CA ARG A 91 24.25 -1.65 -4.20
C ARG A 91 23.56 -2.61 -5.19
N LYS A 92 22.92 -2.10 -6.23
CA LYS A 92 22.29 -2.90 -7.30
C LYS A 92 23.17 -3.11 -8.53
N HIS A 93 24.38 -2.54 -8.53
CA HIS A 93 25.45 -2.82 -9.49
C HIS A 93 26.52 -3.67 -8.81
#